data_AF-A0A8D1XC66-F1
#
_entry.id   AF-A0A8D1XC66-F1
#
_cell.length_a   1.000
_cell.length_b   1.000
_cell.length_c   1.000
_cell.angle_alpha   90.00
_cell.angle_beta   90.00
_cell.angle_gamma   90.00
#
_symmetry.space_group_name_H-M   'P 1'
#
loop_
_entity.id
_entity.type
_entity.pdbx_description
1 polymer ?
#
loop_
_entity_poly.entity_id
_entity_poly.type
_entity_poly.pdbx_seq_one_letter_code
_entity_poly.pdbx_strand_id
1 'polypeptide(L)'
;LTPQSDMDSSSSEEFYQAVHHAEQTFRKMESYLKQQQLCDVILIVGNRKIPAHRLVLSSVSDYFAAMFTSDVLLEGPIYAVGGHDGWSYLNTVERYDPKTDTWTMVAPLSMPRDAVGVCLLGDRLYAVGGYDGQTYLNTMESYDPQTNEWTQMASLNIGRAGACVVVIKQT
;
A
#
# COMPACT_ATOMS: atom_id res chain seq x y z
N LEU A 1 47.20 -40.89 0.66
CA LEU A 1 46.00 -40.09 0.30
C LEU A 1 45.52 -39.40 1.58
N THR A 2 46.02 -38.19 1.82
CA THR A 2 45.40 -37.20 2.72
C THR A 2 44.19 -36.56 2.02
N PRO A 3 43.21 -36.09 2.80
CA PRO A 3 42.99 -34.64 2.99
C PRO A 3 42.88 -34.32 4.52
N GLN A 4 43.53 -33.33 5.15
CA GLN A 4 43.43 -31.85 5.05
C GLN A 4 41.99 -31.34 4.97
N SER A 5 41.41 -30.95 6.10
CA SER A 5 41.26 -29.57 6.63
C SER A 5 39.76 -29.21 6.50
N ASP A 6 39.09 -28.55 7.44
CA ASP A 6 39.40 -27.24 7.99
C ASP A 6 38.89 -27.07 9.42
N MET A 7 39.53 -26.14 10.14
CA MET A 7 38.93 -25.44 11.26
C MET A 7 37.54 -24.93 10.84
N ASP A 8 36.56 -24.99 11.73
CA ASP A 8 35.75 -23.79 11.89
C ASP A 8 35.73 -23.37 13.35
N SER A 9 36.44 -22.27 13.54
CA SER A 9 36.53 -21.45 14.72
C SER A 9 35.17 -20.87 15.07
N SER A 10 34.86 -20.86 16.36
CA SER A 10 34.12 -19.80 17.04
C SER A 10 33.12 -18.99 16.20
N SER A 11 31.86 -19.36 16.23
CA SER A 11 30.78 -18.37 16.24
C SER A 11 29.95 -18.63 17.49
N SER A 12 30.50 -18.23 18.64
CA SER A 12 29.66 -17.87 19.78
C SER A 12 28.65 -16.87 19.25
N GLU A 13 27.38 -17.27 19.12
CA GLU A 13 26.29 -16.36 18.82
C GLU A 13 26.42 -15.19 19.80
N GLU A 14 26.82 -14.03 19.29
CA GLU A 14 26.90 -12.82 20.10
C GLU A 14 25.47 -12.43 20.44
N PHE A 15 25.00 -12.91 21.59
CA PHE A 15 23.74 -12.48 22.18
C PHE A 15 23.89 -11.01 22.61
N TYR A 16 23.57 -10.10 21.69
CA TYR A 16 23.46 -8.68 21.99
C TYR A 16 22.24 -8.44 22.91
N GLN A 17 22.46 -8.49 24.21
CA GLN A 17 21.46 -8.15 25.21
C GLN A 17 21.77 -6.77 25.81
N ALA A 18 21.05 -5.75 25.35
CA ALA A 18 21.14 -4.40 25.89
C ALA A 18 20.09 -4.19 27.00
N VAL A 19 20.47 -4.49 28.24
CA VAL A 19 19.65 -4.19 29.41
C VAL A 19 19.46 -2.66 29.50
N HIS A 20 18.23 -2.20 29.70
CA HIS A 20 17.84 -0.76 29.67
C HIS A 20 17.96 -0.06 28.31
N HIS A 21 18.02 -0.79 27.19
CA HIS A 21 18.14 -0.19 25.86
C HIS A 21 17.09 0.88 25.59
N ALA A 22 15.81 0.61 25.90
CA ALA A 22 14.73 1.57 25.69
C ALA A 22 14.99 2.89 26.44
N GLU A 23 15.32 2.82 27.72
CA GLU A 23 15.62 4.01 28.54
C GLU A 23 16.82 4.80 28.00
N GLN A 24 17.89 4.11 27.63
CA GLN A 24 19.08 4.75 27.04
C GLN A 24 18.77 5.41 25.70
N THR A 25 17.97 4.76 24.85
CA THR A 25 17.55 5.30 23.55
C THR A 25 16.63 6.51 23.73
N PHE A 26 15.69 6.48 24.68
CA PHE A 26 14.86 7.65 25.00
C PHE A 26 15.68 8.83 25.53
N ARG A 27 16.68 8.59 26.40
CA ARG A 27 17.59 9.66 26.86
C ARG A 27 18.39 10.27 25.71
N LYS A 28 18.83 9.45 24.76
CA LYS A 28 19.50 9.96 23.54
C LYS A 28 18.55 10.81 22.69
N MET A 29 17.32 10.35 22.45
CA MET A 29 16.32 11.11 21.71
C MET A 29 15.97 12.45 22.40
N GLU A 30 15.88 12.46 23.73
CA GLU A 30 15.70 13.69 24.51
C GLU A 30 16.89 14.65 24.34
N SER A 31 18.12 14.13 24.35
CA SER A 31 19.32 14.93 24.08
C SER A 31 19.28 15.56 22.68
N TYR A 32 18.86 14.80 21.67
CA TYR A 32 18.70 15.33 20.31
C TYR A 32 17.64 16.42 20.25
N LEU A 33 16.53 16.26 20.98
CA LEU A 33 15.48 17.28 21.05
C LEU A 33 16.00 18.58 21.67
N LYS A 34 16.74 18.48 22.79
CA LYS A 34 17.35 19.64 23.47
C LYS A 34 18.36 20.36 22.58
N GLN A 35 19.07 19.62 21.74
CA GLN A 35 20.06 20.14 20.79
C GLN A 35 19.47 20.49 19.42
N GLN A 36 18.15 20.30 19.23
CA GLN A 36 17.45 20.44 17.94
C GLN A 36 18.08 19.62 16.79
N GLN A 37 18.73 18.51 17.13
CA GLN A 37 19.31 17.59 16.16
C GLN A 37 18.23 16.63 15.67
N LEU A 38 18.21 16.36 14.36
CA LEU A 38 17.27 15.44 13.70
C LEU A 38 15.79 15.80 13.89
N CYS A 39 15.47 16.99 14.42
CA CYS A 39 14.10 17.47 14.50
C CYS A 39 13.59 17.76 13.08
N ASP A 40 12.66 16.95 12.63
CA ASP A 40 12.13 16.91 11.26
C ASP A 40 10.72 17.53 11.16
N VAL A 41 10.18 18.01 12.28
CA VAL A 41 8.90 18.71 12.34
C VAL A 41 8.93 19.86 13.36
N ILE A 42 8.12 20.89 13.13
CA ILE A 42 7.91 22.00 14.06
C ILE A 42 6.41 22.08 14.37
N LEU A 43 6.05 21.90 15.64
CA LEU A 43 4.70 22.13 16.12
C LEU A 43 4.48 23.64 16.32
N ILE A 44 3.40 24.14 15.74
CA ILE A 44 2.98 25.54 15.87
C ILE A 44 1.78 25.59 16.82
N VAL A 45 1.95 26.26 17.97
CA VAL A 45 0.90 26.44 18.97
C VAL A 45 0.75 27.94 19.25
N GLY A 46 -0.19 28.57 18.55
CA GLY A 46 -0.29 30.03 18.49
C GLY A 46 1.01 30.63 17.94
N ASN A 47 1.67 31.47 18.74
CA ASN A 47 2.94 32.12 18.36
C ASN A 47 4.18 31.29 18.70
N ARG A 48 4.03 30.09 19.27
CA ARG A 48 5.16 29.23 19.67
C ARG A 48 5.49 28.24 18.57
N LYS A 49 6.78 28.10 18.27
CA LYS A 49 7.34 27.07 17.39
C LYS A 49 8.15 26.09 18.23
N ILE A 50 7.79 24.81 18.20
CA ILE A 50 8.40 23.77 19.01
C ILE A 50 8.96 22.69 18.07
N PRO A 51 10.28 22.62 17.85
CA PRO A 51 10.86 21.53 17.07
C PRO A 51 10.63 20.19 17.78
N ALA A 52 10.39 19.14 17.02
CA ALA A 52 10.15 17.78 17.51
C ALA A 52 10.59 16.74 16.47
N HIS A 53 10.60 15.47 16.90
CA HIS A 53 10.82 14.32 16.03
C HIS A 53 9.49 13.66 15.69
N ARG A 54 9.17 13.51 14.41
CA ARG A 54 7.93 12.84 13.96
C ARG A 54 7.84 11.43 14.53
N LEU A 55 8.93 10.67 14.49
CA LEU A 55 8.98 9.30 15.00
C LEU A 55 8.58 9.20 16.49
N VAL A 56 9.07 10.11 17.33
CA VAL A 56 8.73 10.14 18.76
C VAL A 56 7.24 10.47 18.94
N LEU A 57 6.73 11.49 18.24
CA LEU A 57 5.31 11.86 18.29
C LEU A 57 4.40 10.73 17.80
N SER A 58 4.75 10.06 16.70
CA SER A 58 4.01 8.91 16.17
C SER A 58 3.97 7.76 17.17
N SER A 59 5.08 7.47 17.86
CA SER A 59 5.14 6.36 18.83
C SER A 59 4.24 6.52 20.05
N VAL A 60 3.80 7.74 20.36
CA VAL A 60 3.00 8.05 21.56
C VAL A 60 1.57 8.49 21.25
N SER A 61 1.21 8.61 19.97
CA SER A 61 -0.10 9.11 19.56
C SER A 61 -0.51 8.53 18.20
N ASP A 62 -1.61 7.79 18.19
CA ASP A 62 -2.20 7.25 16.95
C ASP A 62 -2.59 8.37 15.97
N TYR A 63 -2.91 9.57 16.47
CA TYR A 63 -3.18 10.73 15.62
C TYR A 63 -1.91 11.18 14.87
N PHE A 64 -0.77 11.28 15.56
CA PHE A 64 0.49 11.64 14.91
C PHE A 64 1.07 10.48 14.10
N ALA A 65 0.84 9.23 14.51
CA ALA A 65 1.13 8.07 13.69
C ALA A 65 0.38 8.19 12.38
N ALA A 66 -0.95 8.27 12.42
CA ALA A 66 -1.76 8.47 11.23
C ALA A 66 -1.31 9.71 10.44
N MET A 67 -1.18 10.88 11.05
CA MET A 67 -0.77 12.10 10.34
C MET A 67 0.57 11.96 9.61
N PHE A 68 1.57 11.33 10.22
CA PHE A 68 2.93 11.25 9.66
C PHE A 68 3.17 10.00 8.81
N THR A 69 2.32 8.98 8.92
CA THR A 69 2.40 7.76 8.10
C THR A 69 1.29 7.66 7.07
N SER A 70 0.28 8.53 7.09
CA SER A 70 -0.80 8.52 6.09
C SER A 70 -0.28 8.90 4.72
N ASP A 71 0.71 9.78 4.61
CA ASP A 71 1.40 10.03 3.34
C ASP A 71 1.99 8.72 2.78
N VAL A 72 2.59 7.90 3.64
CA VAL A 72 3.14 6.58 3.26
C VAL A 72 2.06 5.58 2.84
N LEU A 73 0.83 5.69 3.35
CA LEU A 73 -0.30 4.81 3.02
C LEU A 73 -1.14 5.31 1.82
N LEU A 74 -1.13 6.61 1.54
CA LEU A 74 -1.89 7.26 0.45
C LEU A 74 -1.05 7.46 -0.83
N GLU A 75 0.23 7.11 -0.81
CA GLU A 75 1.15 7.22 -1.95
C GLU A 75 0.93 6.18 -3.07
N GLY A 76 -0.10 5.34 -2.96
CA GLY A 76 -0.45 4.37 -4.00
C GLY A 76 -1.12 5.04 -5.21
N PRO A 77 -0.90 4.55 -6.43
CA PRO A 77 -1.61 5.04 -7.61
C PRO A 77 -3.12 4.77 -7.50
N ILE A 78 -3.92 5.63 -8.13
CA ILE A 78 -5.37 5.44 -8.24
C ILE A 78 -5.67 4.78 -9.59
N TYR A 79 -6.66 3.88 -9.63
CA TYR A 79 -7.07 3.21 -10.87
C TYR A 79 -8.53 3.53 -11.19
N ALA A 80 -8.79 3.90 -12.44
CA ALA A 80 -10.11 3.95 -13.04
C ALA A 80 -10.27 2.74 -13.96
N VAL A 81 -11.28 1.90 -13.72
CA VAL A 81 -11.42 0.59 -14.36
C VAL A 81 -12.78 0.50 -15.05
N GLY A 82 -12.80 0.37 -16.38
CA GLY A 82 -14.02 0.21 -17.16
C GLY A 82 -14.95 1.43 -17.12
N GLY A 83 -16.26 1.18 -17.08
CA GLY A 83 -17.31 2.21 -17.08
C GLY A 83 -17.95 2.44 -18.45
N HIS A 84 -18.58 3.61 -18.60
CA HIS A 84 -19.30 4.01 -19.81
C HIS A 84 -19.08 5.52 -20.03
N ASP A 85 -18.53 5.89 -21.18
CA ASP A 85 -18.25 7.29 -21.55
C ASP A 85 -19.47 8.03 -22.13
N GLY A 86 -20.62 7.38 -22.15
CA GLY A 86 -21.85 7.84 -22.79
C GLY A 86 -22.11 7.17 -24.14
N TRP A 87 -21.06 6.83 -24.91
CA TRP A 87 -21.16 6.24 -26.25
C TRP A 87 -20.79 4.76 -26.30
N SER A 88 -19.81 4.34 -25.48
CA SER A 88 -19.26 3.00 -25.49
C SER A 88 -18.99 2.48 -24.08
N TYR A 89 -19.29 1.19 -23.89
CA TYR A 89 -18.85 0.47 -22.71
C TYR A 89 -17.33 0.28 -22.80
N LEU A 90 -16.63 0.61 -21.72
CA LEU A 90 -15.18 0.67 -21.70
C LEU A 90 -14.58 -0.60 -21.09
N ASN A 91 -13.53 -1.12 -21.72
CA ASN A 91 -12.61 -2.09 -21.12
C ASN A 91 -11.27 -1.44 -20.72
N THR A 92 -11.13 -0.14 -20.93
CA THR A 92 -9.91 0.61 -20.64
C THR A 92 -9.69 0.74 -19.15
N VAL A 93 -8.42 0.82 -18.78
CA VAL A 93 -8.00 1.04 -17.40
C VAL A 93 -6.94 2.13 -17.39
N GLU A 94 -7.14 3.11 -16.52
CA GLU A 94 -6.23 4.24 -16.36
C GLU A 94 -5.65 4.25 -14.95
N ARG A 95 -4.35 4.54 -14.85
CA ARG A 95 -3.59 4.66 -13.61
C ARG A 95 -3.18 6.12 -13.42
N TYR A 96 -3.61 6.72 -12.34
CA TYR A 96 -3.17 8.03 -11.88
C TYR A 96 -1.97 7.89 -10.94
N ASP A 97 -0.92 8.65 -11.22
CA ASP A 97 0.24 8.78 -10.35
C ASP A 97 0.23 10.15 -9.66
N PRO A 98 -0.03 10.22 -8.33
CA PRO A 98 -0.08 11.48 -7.60
C PRO A 98 1.25 12.24 -7.58
N LYS A 99 2.38 11.56 -7.83
CA LYS A 99 3.72 12.20 -7.79
C LYS A 99 3.98 12.99 -9.06
N THR A 100 3.49 12.51 -10.20
CA THR A 100 3.65 13.17 -11.50
C THR A 100 2.41 13.93 -11.93
N ASP A 101 1.29 13.77 -11.20
CA ASP A 101 -0.01 14.35 -11.52
C ASP A 101 -0.48 13.99 -12.93
N THR A 102 -0.35 12.70 -13.30
CA THR A 102 -0.67 12.23 -14.64
C THR A 102 -1.48 10.94 -14.62
N TRP A 103 -2.42 10.85 -15.55
CA TRP A 103 -3.11 9.62 -15.91
C TRP A 103 -2.36 8.91 -17.04
N THR A 104 -2.26 7.60 -16.95
CA THR A 104 -1.62 6.75 -17.95
C THR A 104 -2.47 5.51 -18.21
N MET A 105 -2.56 5.09 -19.47
CA MET A 105 -3.22 3.84 -19.83
C MET A 105 -2.39 2.65 -19.31
N VAL A 106 -3.06 1.68 -18.69
CA VAL A 106 -2.48 0.37 -18.35
C VAL A 106 -3.18 -0.72 -19.15
N ALA A 107 -2.81 -1.99 -18.94
CA ALA A 107 -3.44 -3.09 -19.67
C ALA A 107 -4.98 -3.04 -19.52
N PRO A 108 -5.72 -3.17 -20.63
CA PRO A 108 -7.17 -3.17 -20.59
C PRO A 108 -7.71 -4.50 -20.06
N LEU A 109 -8.95 -4.49 -19.58
CA LEU A 109 -9.72 -5.69 -19.27
C LEU A 109 -9.97 -6.51 -20.56
N SER A 110 -10.21 -7.81 -20.40
CA SER A 110 -10.55 -8.69 -21.53
C SER A 110 -11.84 -8.31 -22.27
N MET A 111 -12.78 -7.66 -21.57
CA MET A 111 -14.08 -7.23 -22.08
C MET A 111 -14.53 -5.93 -21.41
N PRO A 112 -15.43 -5.15 -22.04
CA PRO A 112 -16.01 -3.97 -21.43
C PRO A 112 -16.80 -4.29 -20.16
N ARG A 113 -16.71 -3.40 -19.16
CA ARG A 113 -17.43 -3.58 -17.89
C ARG A 113 -17.94 -2.25 -17.35
N ASP A 114 -19.22 -1.97 -17.55
CA ASP A 114 -19.92 -0.90 -16.82
C ASP A 114 -20.42 -1.38 -15.45
N ALA A 115 -20.47 -0.46 -14.50
CA ALA A 115 -20.83 -0.72 -13.10
C ALA A 115 -20.08 -1.94 -12.51
N VAL A 116 -18.79 -2.05 -12.83
CA VAL A 116 -17.90 -3.10 -12.34
C VAL A 116 -17.61 -2.92 -10.84
N GLY A 117 -17.61 -4.03 -10.10
CA GLY A 117 -17.14 -4.02 -8.72
C GLY A 117 -15.62 -4.17 -8.69
N VAL A 118 -14.92 -3.27 -7.99
CA VAL A 118 -13.44 -3.30 -7.90
C VAL A 118 -12.99 -3.32 -6.45
N CYS A 119 -12.01 -4.17 -6.12
CA CYS A 119 -11.37 -4.16 -4.81
C CYS A 119 -9.87 -4.51 -4.90
N LEU A 120 -9.12 -4.11 -3.86
CA LEU A 120 -7.72 -4.47 -3.69
C LEU A 120 -7.62 -5.66 -2.72
N LEU A 121 -7.06 -6.77 -3.17
CA LEU A 121 -6.79 -7.95 -2.35
C LEU A 121 -5.30 -8.31 -2.46
N GLY A 122 -4.56 -8.07 -1.38
CA GLY A 122 -3.11 -8.18 -1.39
C GLY A 122 -2.49 -7.05 -2.24
N ASP A 123 -1.71 -7.44 -3.24
CA ASP A 123 -1.01 -6.57 -4.19
C ASP A 123 -1.72 -6.46 -5.56
N ARG A 124 -2.91 -7.07 -5.69
CA ARG A 124 -3.65 -7.16 -6.96
C ARG A 124 -5.02 -6.49 -6.87
N LEU A 125 -5.42 -5.86 -7.97
CA LEU A 125 -6.80 -5.37 -8.14
C LEU A 125 -7.67 -6.47 -8.72
N TYR A 126 -8.92 -6.53 -8.28
CA TYR A 126 -9.90 -7.49 -8.78
C TYR A 126 -11.07 -6.73 -9.39
N ALA A 127 -11.40 -7.05 -10.65
CA ALA A 127 -12.57 -6.56 -11.35
C ALA A 127 -13.62 -7.68 -11.37
N VAL A 128 -14.81 -7.42 -10.82
CA VAL A 128 -15.82 -8.42 -10.52
C VAL A 128 -17.14 -8.05 -11.19
N GLY A 129 -17.61 -8.90 -12.09
CA GLY A 129 -18.88 -8.70 -12.78
C GLY A 129 -18.89 -7.44 -13.66
N GLY A 130 -20.03 -6.76 -13.70
CA GLY A 130 -20.30 -5.61 -14.55
C GLY A 130 -21.28 -5.93 -15.68
N TYR A 131 -21.46 -4.99 -16.60
CA TYR A 131 -22.30 -5.13 -17.79
C TYR A 131 -21.48 -4.78 -19.03
N ASP A 132 -21.45 -5.66 -20.03
CA ASP A 132 -20.66 -5.49 -21.26
C ASP A 132 -21.43 -4.80 -22.40
N GLY A 133 -22.66 -4.36 -22.13
CA GLY A 133 -23.58 -3.84 -23.15
C GLY A 133 -24.59 -4.87 -23.66
N GLN A 134 -24.44 -6.15 -23.31
CA GLN A 134 -25.33 -7.24 -23.72
C GLN A 134 -25.80 -8.08 -22.53
N THR A 135 -24.91 -8.40 -21.60
CA THR A 135 -25.17 -9.34 -20.50
C THR A 135 -24.55 -8.87 -19.19
N TYR A 136 -25.17 -9.26 -18.07
CA TYR A 136 -24.56 -9.12 -16.76
C TYR A 136 -23.46 -10.17 -16.59
N LEU A 137 -22.24 -9.70 -16.39
CA LEU A 137 -21.07 -10.55 -16.30
C LEU A 137 -21.00 -11.26 -14.96
N ASN A 138 -20.67 -12.54 -15.00
CA ASN A 138 -20.26 -13.32 -13.83
C ASN A 138 -18.74 -13.54 -13.79
N THR A 139 -18.00 -13.06 -14.79
CA THR A 139 -16.56 -13.23 -14.89
C THR A 139 -15.83 -12.30 -13.93
N MET A 140 -14.64 -12.72 -13.51
CA MET A 140 -13.75 -11.97 -12.64
C MET A 140 -12.33 -11.97 -13.24
N GLU A 141 -11.62 -10.86 -13.11
CA GLU A 141 -10.24 -10.72 -13.55
C GLU A 141 -9.41 -10.09 -12.43
N SER A 142 -8.15 -10.49 -12.29
CA SER A 142 -7.18 -9.87 -11.38
C SER A 142 -6.06 -9.19 -12.15
N TYR A 143 -5.72 -7.96 -11.78
CA TYR A 143 -4.63 -7.19 -12.35
C TYR A 143 -3.37 -7.28 -11.50
N ASP A 144 -2.25 -7.54 -12.14
CA ASP A 144 -0.91 -7.45 -11.57
C ASP A 144 -0.24 -6.13 -11.99
N PRO A 145 0.00 -5.18 -11.06
CA PRO A 145 0.71 -3.95 -11.37
C PRO A 145 2.17 -4.15 -11.79
N GLN A 146 2.81 -5.26 -11.40
CA GLN A 146 4.22 -5.52 -11.71
C GLN A 146 4.40 -6.01 -13.14
N THR A 147 3.50 -6.88 -13.62
CA THR A 147 3.54 -7.38 -14.99
C THR A 147 2.69 -6.54 -15.96
N ASN A 148 1.82 -5.66 -15.43
CA ASN A 148 0.84 -4.91 -16.21
C ASN A 148 -0.05 -5.84 -17.03
N GLU A 149 -0.63 -6.86 -16.38
CA GLU A 149 -1.47 -7.88 -17.03
C GLU A 149 -2.72 -8.20 -16.20
N TRP A 150 -3.81 -8.47 -16.90
CA TRP A 150 -5.03 -9.03 -16.32
C TRP A 150 -5.06 -10.55 -16.52
N THR A 151 -5.43 -11.27 -15.47
CA THR A 151 -5.61 -12.74 -15.49
C THR A 151 -7.04 -13.09 -15.13
N GLN A 152 -7.66 -13.99 -15.90
CA GLN A 152 -9.01 -14.48 -15.60
C GLN A 152 -9.03 -15.34 -14.34
N MET A 153 -10.01 -15.09 -13.48
CA MET A 153 -10.20 -15.77 -12.21
C MET A 153 -11.47 -16.62 -12.21
N ALA A 154 -11.72 -17.31 -11.09
CA ALA A 154 -12.95 -18.05 -10.89
C ALA A 154 -14.19 -17.15 -11.03
N SER A 155 -15.19 -17.62 -11.77
CA SER A 155 -16.42 -16.87 -12.03
C SER A 155 -17.39 -16.95 -10.87
N LEU A 156 -18.22 -15.91 -10.72
CA LEU A 156 -19.39 -15.92 -9.86
C LEU A 156 -20.43 -16.91 -10.38
N ASN A 157 -21.28 -17.40 -9.48
CA ASN A 157 -22.40 -18.28 -9.85
C ASN A 157 -23.48 -17.55 -10.67
N ILE A 158 -23.64 -16.24 -10.47
CA ILE A 158 -24.67 -15.42 -11.10
C ILE A 158 -24.07 -14.07 -11.48
N GLY A 159 -24.30 -13.67 -12.73
CA GLY A 159 -23.86 -12.38 -13.27
C GLY A 159 -24.55 -11.20 -12.60
N ARG A 160 -23.82 -10.10 -12.40
CA ARG A 160 -24.31 -8.92 -11.69
C ARG A 160 -23.53 -7.67 -12.10
N ALA A 161 -24.17 -6.51 -12.01
CA ALA A 161 -23.57 -5.19 -12.16
C ALA A 161 -24.00 -4.27 -11.00
N GLY A 162 -23.22 -3.23 -10.71
CA GLY A 162 -23.48 -2.29 -9.60
C GLY A 162 -23.27 -2.90 -8.21
N ALA A 163 -22.52 -4.00 -8.13
CA ALA A 163 -22.27 -4.68 -6.86
C ALA A 163 -21.17 -3.96 -6.05
N CYS A 164 -21.40 -3.80 -4.75
CA CYS A 164 -20.33 -3.43 -3.82
C CYS A 164 -19.46 -4.66 -3.53
N VAL A 165 -18.14 -4.51 -3.69
CA VAL A 165 -17.16 -5.55 -3.40
C VAL A 165 -16.23 -5.04 -2.31
N VAL A 166 -16.07 -5.82 -1.24
CA VAL A 166 -15.21 -5.48 -0.11
C VAL A 166 -14.33 -6.66 0.25
N VAL A 167 -13.13 -6.38 0.71
CA VAL A 167 -12.20 -7.40 1.20
C VAL A 167 -12.35 -7.55 2.71
N ILE A 168 -12.57 -8.78 3.17
CA ILE A 168 -12.64 -9.14 4.59
C ILE A 168 -11.39 -9.93 4.92
N LYS A 169 -10.60 -9.45 5.89
CA LYS A 169 -9.48 -10.21 6.44
C LYS A 169 -10.02 -11.25 7.43
N GLN A 170 -9.73 -12.52 7.19
CA GLN A 170 -9.98 -13.55 8.21
C GLN A 170 -8.80 -13.54 9.18
N THR A 171 -9.09 -13.25 10.45
CA THR A 171 -8.15 -13.30 11.58
C THR A 171 -8.13 -14.68 12.21
#